data_AF-A0A7X9H6K7-F1
#
_entry.id   AF-A0A7X9H6K7-F1
#
_cell.length_a   1.000
_cell.length_b   1.000
_cell.length_c   1.000
_cell.angle_alpha   90.00
_cell.angle_beta   90.00
_cell.angle_gamma   90.00
#
_symmetry.space_group_name_H-M   'P 1'
#
loop_
_entity.id
_entity.type
_entity.pdbx_description
1 polymer ?
#
loop_
_entity_poly.entity_id
_entity_poly.type
_entity_poly.pdbx_seq_one_letter_code
_entity_poly.pdbx_strand_id
1 'polypeptide(L)' 'MSKLTPISRRFLRESNPVSMASELDHLASEFIDNGWEIKRGVAGIVVLTLEDGEVHFVPTGKGIEEIIFKKLS' A
#
# COMPACT_ATOMS: atom_id res chain seq x y z
N MET A 1 8.74 -1.43 19.19
CA MET A 1 7.94 -1.34 17.95
C MET A 1 6.67 -0.56 18.30
N SER A 2 6.38 0.53 17.59
CA SER A 2 5.12 1.26 17.79
C SER A 2 3.95 0.44 17.27
N LYS A 3 2.81 0.49 17.96
CA LYS A 3 1.63 -0.31 17.63
C LYS A 3 0.87 0.39 16.49
N LEU A 4 0.69 -0.29 15.36
CA LEU A 4 -0.13 0.17 14.24
C LEU A 4 -1.56 -0.38 14.39
N THR A 5 -2.56 0.46 14.09
CA THR A 5 -3.98 0.05 14.08
C THR A 5 -4.61 0.41 12.74
N PRO A 6 -5.29 -0.53 12.05
CA PRO A 6 -6.00 -0.21 10.82
C PRO A 6 -7.18 0.71 11.13
N ILE A 7 -7.26 1.84 10.43
CA ILE A 7 -8.33 2.84 10.60
C ILE A 7 -9.24 2.94 9.37
N SER A 8 -8.79 2.46 8.22
CA SER A 8 -9.59 2.44 6.99
C SER A 8 -9.15 1.31 6.07
N ARG A 9 -10.09 0.83 5.25
CA ARG A 9 -9.86 -0.11 4.16
C ARG A 9 -10.69 0.29 2.95
N ARG A 10 -10.05 0.39 1.79
CA ARG A 10 -10.68 0.71 0.50
C ARG A 10 -10.28 -0.30 -0.55
N PHE A 11 -11.15 -0.48 -1.54
CA PHE A 11 -10.97 -1.44 -2.61
C PHE A 11 -10.76 -0.73 -3.93
N LEU A 12 -9.58 -0.87 -4.52
CA LEU A 12 -9.27 -0.40 -5.87
C LEU A 12 -9.62 -1.54 -6.83
N ARG A 13 -10.62 -1.31 -7.69
CA ARG A 13 -11.07 -2.32 -8.66
C ARG A 13 -10.03 -2.51 -9.75
N GLU A 14 -9.25 -3.57 -9.65
CA GLU A 14 -8.42 -4.09 -10.74
C GLU A 14 -8.40 -5.62 -10.68
N SER A 15 -9.24 -6.31 -11.44
CA SER A 15 -9.42 -7.76 -11.27
C SER A 15 -8.38 -8.62 -11.98
N ASN A 16 -7.52 -8.06 -12.83
CA ASN A 16 -6.52 -8.83 -13.56
C ASN A 16 -5.17 -8.85 -12.80
N PRO A 17 -4.61 -10.03 -12.46
CA PRO A 17 -3.35 -10.13 -11.73
C PRO A 17 -2.14 -9.46 -12.38
N VAL A 18 -2.06 -9.46 -13.72
CA VAL A 18 -0.93 -8.86 -14.44
C VAL A 18 -0.99 -7.33 -14.37
N SER A 19 -2.18 -6.76 -14.52
CA SER A 19 -2.40 -5.32 -14.34
C SER A 19 -2.23 -4.91 -12.89
N MET A 20 -2.67 -5.70 -11.90
CA MET A 20 -2.43 -5.39 -10.48
C MET A 20 -0.94 -5.25 -10.15
N ALA A 21 -0.09 -6.15 -10.66
CA ALA A 21 1.35 -6.05 -10.43
C ALA A 21 1.93 -4.76 -11.04
N SER A 22 1.52 -4.46 -12.28
CA SER A 22 1.95 -3.23 -12.98
C SER A 22 1.46 -1.96 -12.28
N GLU A 23 0.23 -1.98 -11.75
CA GLU A 23 -0.38 -0.87 -11.02
C GLU A 23 0.34 -0.62 -9.69
N LEU A 24 0.68 -1.67 -8.95
CA LEU A 24 1.49 -1.56 -7.74
C LEU A 24 2.89 -1.01 -8.03
N ASP A 25 3.50 -1.41 -9.15
CA ASP A 25 4.78 -0.85 -9.58
C ASP A 25 4.67 0.62 -9.99
N HIS A 26 3.59 1.00 -10.66
CA HIS A 26 3.30 2.39 -10.98
C HIS A 26 3.12 3.24 -9.73
N LEU A 27 2.30 2.80 -8.77
CA LEU A 27 2.10 3.47 -7.48
C LEU A 27 3.43 3.66 -6.72
N ALA A 28 4.24 2.60 -6.68
CA ALA A 28 5.54 2.66 -6.03
C ALA A 28 6.47 3.70 -6.69
N SER A 29 6.49 3.75 -8.03
CA SER A 29 7.26 4.76 -8.76
C SER A 29 6.75 6.16 -8.47
N GLU A 30 5.44 6.37 -8.53
CA GLU A 30 4.82 7.67 -8.27
C GLU A 30 5.15 8.18 -6.86
N PHE A 31 5.10 7.31 -5.84
CA PHE A 31 5.48 7.69 -4.49
C PHE A 31 6.96 8.08 -4.38
N ILE A 32 7.86 7.31 -5.01
CA ILE A 32 9.30 7.63 -5.05
C ILE A 32 9.54 8.96 -5.75
N ASP A 33 8.90 9.18 -6.90
CA ASP A 33 9.03 10.39 -7.71
C ASP A 33 8.54 11.65 -6.96
N ASN A 34 7.58 11.47 -6.06
CA ASN A 34 7.09 12.50 -5.15
C ASN A 34 7.90 12.61 -3.83
N GLY A 35 9.00 11.86 -3.69
CA GLY A 35 9.91 11.94 -2.54
C GLY A 35 9.45 11.17 -1.30
N TRP A 36 8.47 10.29 -1.42
CA TRP A 36 7.99 9.48 -0.29
C TRP A 36 8.84 8.24 -0.05
N GLU A 37 8.97 7.86 1.22
CA GLU A 37 9.59 6.59 1.60
C GLU A 37 8.61 5.44 1.41
N ILE A 38 9.00 4.46 0.58
CA ILE A 38 8.25 3.22 0.41
C ILE A 38 9.05 1.99 0.86
N LYS A 39 8.31 0.95 1.25
CA LYS A 39 8.84 -0.41 1.46
C LYS A 39 8.08 -1.38 0.57
N ARG A 40 8.79 -2.36 0.02
CA ARG A 40 8.18 -3.48 -0.70
C ARG A 40 7.99 -4.64 0.27
N GLY A 41 6.74 -5.08 0.41
CA GLY A 41 6.38 -6.26 1.18
C GLY A 41 6.42 -7.53 0.33
N VAL A 42 6.08 -8.65 0.97
CA VAL A 42 5.89 -9.95 0.28
C VAL A 42 4.79 -9.86 -0.77
N ALA A 43 4.91 -10.65 -1.83
CA ALA A 43 3.92 -10.74 -2.91
C ALA A 43 3.62 -9.39 -3.63
N GLY A 44 4.57 -8.46 -3.66
CA GLY A 44 4.44 -7.20 -4.40
C GLY A 44 3.69 -6.10 -3.65
N ILE A 45 3.37 -6.30 -2.36
CA ILE A 45 2.77 -5.26 -1.50
C ILE A 45 3.62 -3.98 -1.54
N VAL A 46 2.96 -2.84 -1.67
CA VAL A 46 3.59 -1.51 -1.54
C VAL A 46 3.17 -0.91 -0.21
N VAL A 47 4.14 -0.50 0.60
CA VAL A 47 3.91 0.16 1.89
C VAL A 47 4.47 1.57 1.82
N LEU A 48 3.59 2.56 1.86
CA LEU A 48 3.95 3.96 2.01
C LEU A 48 4.15 4.26 3.50
N THR A 49 5.33 4.73 3.87
CA THR A 49 5.65 5.10 5.26
C THR A 49 5.35 6.59 5.47
N LEU A 50 4.52 6.91 6.46
CA LEU A 50 4.16 8.27 6.85
C LEU A 50 4.65 8.55 8.28
N GLU A 51 4.72 9.82 8.67
CA GLU A 51 5.16 10.20 10.02
C GLU A 51 4.23 9.62 11.11
N ASP A 52 2.93 9.59 10.84
CA ASP A 52 1.87 9.20 11.77
C ASP A 52 1.30 7.80 11.51
N GLY A 53 1.85 7.05 10.56
CA GLY A 53 1.25 5.79 10.14
C GLY A 53 1.87 5.16 8.90
N GLU A 54 1.12 4.25 8.28
CA GLU A 54 1.50 3.57 7.06
C GLU A 54 0.26 3.37 6.17
N VAL A 55 0.44 3.36 4.86
CA VAL A 55 -0.60 2.94 3.90
C VAL A 55 -0.11 1.72 3.15
N HIS A 56 -0.87 0.63 3.21
CA HIS A 56 -0.52 -0.64 2.59
C HIS A 56 -1.42 -0.88 1.38
N PHE A 57 -0.81 -1.10 0.23
CA PHE A 57 -1.47 -1.52 -1.00
C PHE A 57 -1.22 -3.01 -1.21
N VAL A 58 -2.25 -3.82 -0.98
CA VAL A 58 -2.17 -5.27 -0.92
C VAL A 58 -2.89 -5.89 -2.12
N PRO A 59 -2.19 -6.63 -3.00
CA PRO A 59 -2.86 -7.38 -4.05
C PRO A 59 -3.70 -8.52 -3.45
N THR A 60 -4.94 -8.65 -3.90
CA THR A 60 -5.86 -9.71 -3.49
C THR A 60 -6.48 -10.37 -4.72
N GLY A 61 -7.15 -11.52 -4.55
CA GLY A 61 -7.85 -12.16 -5.65
C GLY A 61 -9.00 -11.35 -6.27
N LYS A 62 -9.36 -10.20 -5.70
CA LYS A 62 -10.42 -9.33 -6.21
C LYS A 62 -9.86 -8.04 -6.86
N GLY A 63 -8.59 -7.70 -6.64
CA GLY A 63 -8.07 -6.34 -6.79
C GLY A 63 -7.09 -5.90 -5.70
N ILE A 64 -6.74 -4.62 -5.69
CA ILE A 64 -5.79 -4.04 -4.72
C ILE A 64 -6.58 -3.46 -3.55
N GLU A 65 -6.28 -3.90 -2.33
CA GLU A 65 -6.79 -3.31 -1.10
C GLU A 65 -5.83 -2.22 -0.61
N GLU A 66 -6.35 -1.01 -0.40
CA GLU A 66 -5.66 0.06 0.33
C GLU A 66 -6.07 -0.02 1.80
N ILE A 67 -5.09 -0.14 2.70
CA ILE A 67 -5.31 -0.22 4.14
C ILE A 67 -4.49 0.88 4.82
N ILE A 68 -5.17 1.77 5.54
CA ILE A 68 -4.53 2.87 6.27
C ILE A 68 -4.34 2.43 7.71
N PHE A 69 -3.09 2.47 8.17
CA PHE A 69 -2.68 2.20 9.55
C PHE A 69 -2.25 3.49 10.22
N LYS A 70 -2.74 3.72 11.44
CA LYS A 70 -2.28 4.82 12.29
C LYS A 70 -1.35 4.30 13.38
N LYS A 71 -0.26 5.02 13.62
CA LYS A 71 0.64 4.80 14.76
C LYS A 71 -0.07 5.25 16.03
N LEU A 72 -0.22 4.33 16.97
CA LEU A 72 -0.64 4.68 18.31
C LEU A 72 0.56 5.31 19.04
N SER A 73 0.37 6.55 19.46
CA SER A 73 1.23 7.30 20.38
C SER A 73 1.22 6.67 21.77
#